data_AF-A0A935SQW7-F1
#
_entry.id   AF-A0A935SQW7-F1
#
_cell.length_a   1.000
_cell.length_b   1.000
_cell.length_c   1.000
_cell.angle_alpha   90.00
_cell.angle_beta   90.00
_cell.angle_gamma   90.00
#
_symmetry.space_group_name_H-M   'P 1'
#
loop_
_entity.id
_entity.type
_entity.pdbx_description
1 polymer ?
#
loop_
_entity_poly.entity_id
_entity_poly.type
_entity_poly.pdbx_seq_one_letter_code
_entity_poly.pdbx_strand_id
1 'polypeptide(L)' 'MNIISIKEKLHSYVENGDPKKIKAFYSMVEDEIQENSIWDPAFTKEMDKRRIELETGKVKGHTLEEMIRDARKKVKKRK' A
#
# COMPACT_ATOMS: atom_id res chain seq x y z
N MET A 1 -21.41 -21.04 1.65
CA MET A 1 -20.24 -20.52 0.89
C MET A 1 -19.44 -19.63 1.83
N ASN A 2 -18.13 -19.79 1.94
CA ASN A 2 -17.30 -19.03 2.89
C ASN A 2 -16.79 -17.75 2.21
N ILE A 3 -16.52 -16.69 2.97
CA ILE A 3 -15.98 -15.43 2.47
C ILE A 3 -14.69 -15.61 1.67
N ILE A 4 -13.84 -16.58 2.04
CA ILE A 4 -12.61 -16.91 1.31
C ILE A 4 -12.94 -17.33 -0.13
N SER A 5 -13.88 -18.27 -0.30
CA SER A 5 -14.26 -18.75 -1.63
C SER A 5 -15.10 -17.74 -2.44
N ILE A 6 -15.72 -16.76 -1.78
CA ILE A 6 -16.35 -15.62 -2.46
C ILE A 6 -15.28 -14.67 -3.01
N LYS A 7 -14.24 -14.36 -2.22
CA LYS A 7 -13.12 -13.48 -2.63
C LYS A 7 -12.35 -14.05 -3.81
N GLU A 8 -12.02 -15.34 -3.78
CA GLU A 8 -11.32 -16.02 -4.88
C GLU A 8 -12.11 -15.96 -6.20
N LYS A 9 -13.43 -16.17 -6.12
CA LYS A 9 -14.30 -16.10 -7.30
C LYS A 9 -14.46 -14.67 -7.83
N LEU A 10 -14.56 -13.69 -6.95
CA LEU A 10 -14.58 -12.28 -7.35
C LEU A 10 -13.27 -11.86 -8.01
N HIS A 11 -12.12 -12.30 -7.48
CA HIS A 11 -10.82 -12.07 -8.09
C HIS A 11 -10.77 -12.63 -9.51
N SER A 12 -11.10 -13.91 -9.68
CA SER A 12 -11.14 -14.55 -11.00
C SER A 12 -12.11 -13.85 -11.97
N TYR A 13 -13.25 -13.37 -11.47
CA TYR A 13 -14.22 -12.62 -12.26
C TYR A 13 -13.71 -11.24 -12.69
N VAL A 14 -12.99 -10.53 -11.83
CA VAL A 14 -12.36 -9.24 -12.18
C VAL A 14 -11.29 -9.43 -13.25
N GLU A 15 -10.55 -10.55 -13.24
CA GLU A 15 -9.51 -10.84 -14.23
C GLU A 15 -10.06 -11.24 -15.61
N ASN A 16 -11.14 -12.02 -15.64
CA ASN A 16 -11.60 -12.70 -16.87
C ASN A 16 -13.00 -12.31 -17.33
N GLY A 17 -13.72 -11.51 -16.54
CA GLY A 17 -15.12 -11.15 -16.78
C GLY A 17 -15.32 -10.18 -17.93
N ASP A 18 -16.59 -9.99 -18.31
CA ASP A 18 -16.97 -9.01 -19.32
C ASP A 18 -16.62 -7.58 -18.85
N PRO A 19 -15.82 -6.82 -19.62
CA PRO A 19 -15.42 -5.45 -19.26
C PRO A 19 -16.60 -4.53 -18.93
N LYS A 20 -17.75 -4.68 -19.60
CA LYS A 20 -18.94 -3.86 -19.32
C LYS A 20 -19.50 -4.11 -17.93
N LYS A 21 -19.50 -5.37 -17.50
CA LYS A 21 -19.98 -5.79 -16.18
C LYS A 21 -19.01 -5.40 -15.08
N ILE A 22 -17.70 -5.55 -15.34
CA ILE A 22 -16.65 -5.08 -14.43
C ILE A 22 -16.76 -3.56 -14.22
N LYS A 23 -16.96 -2.79 -15.30
CA LYS A 23 -17.15 -1.34 -15.20
C LYS A 23 -18.39 -0.97 -14.40
N ALA A 24 -19.52 -1.64 -14.63
CA ALA A 24 -20.73 -1.40 -13.86
C ALA A 24 -20.54 -1.73 -12.37
N PHE A 25 -19.87 -2.84 -12.06
CA PHE A 25 -19.52 -3.20 -10.68
C PHE A 25 -18.61 -2.16 -10.04
N TYR A 26 -17.55 -1.73 -10.74
CA TYR A 26 -16.65 -0.69 -10.26
C TYR A 26 -17.41 0.59 -9.89
N SER A 27 -18.30 1.08 -10.75
CA SER A 27 -19.10 2.29 -10.45
C SER A 27 -20.04 2.15 -9.25
N MET A 28 -20.39 0.92 -8.82
CA MET A 28 -21.19 0.71 -7.60
C MET A 28 -20.36 0.79 -6.32
N VAL A 29 -19.06 0.51 -6.40
CA VAL A 29 -18.14 0.44 -5.24
C VAL A 29 -16.98 1.43 -5.36
N GLU A 30 -17.04 2.36 -6.32
CA GLU A 30 -15.96 3.27 -6.67
C GLU A 30 -15.54 4.10 -5.47
N ASP A 31 -16.52 4.66 -4.75
CA ASP A 31 -16.29 5.47 -3.56
C ASP A 31 -15.64 4.64 -2.42
N GLU A 32 -16.08 3.40 -2.21
CA GLU A 32 -15.52 2.50 -1.18
C GLU A 32 -14.08 2.06 -1.51
N ILE A 33 -13.77 1.91 -2.80
CA ILE A 33 -12.41 1.64 -3.30
C ILE A 33 -11.52 2.87 -3.10
N GLN A 34 -12.05 4.09 -3.33
CA GLN A 34 -11.28 5.33 -3.22
C GLN A 34 -11.07 5.77 -1.77
N GLU A 35 -12.02 5.54 -0.86
CA GLU A 35 -11.96 5.98 0.55
C GLU A 35 -10.76 5.42 1.34
N ASN A 36 -10.15 4.33 0.88
CA ASN A 36 -9.04 3.67 1.57
C ASN A 36 -7.66 4.00 0.99
N SER A 37 -7.57 4.91 0.02
CA SER A 37 -6.30 5.22 -0.61
C SER A 37 -5.58 6.33 0.14
N ILE A 38 -4.59 5.95 0.96
CA ILE A 38 -3.55 6.88 1.45
C ILE A 38 -2.71 7.49 0.30
N TRP A 39 -2.91 7.02 -0.94
CA TRP A 39 -2.18 7.43 -2.13
C TRP A 39 -2.83 8.64 -2.80
N ASP A 40 -3.00 9.72 -2.04
CA ASP A 40 -3.31 11.00 -2.66
C ASP A 40 -2.10 11.53 -3.47
N PRO A 41 -2.31 12.52 -4.36
CA PRO A 41 -1.21 13.05 -5.19
C PRO A 41 -0.06 13.66 -4.38
N ALA A 42 -0.32 14.25 -3.21
CA ALA A 42 0.71 14.85 -2.36
C ALA A 42 1.54 13.77 -1.67
N PHE A 43 0.90 12.73 -1.13
CA PHE A 43 1.56 11.58 -0.54
C PHE A 43 2.41 10.83 -1.57
N THR A 44 1.85 10.59 -2.77
CA THR A 44 2.56 9.92 -3.87
C THR A 44 3.80 10.70 -4.30
N LYS A 45 3.68 12.02 -4.44
CA LYS A 45 4.80 12.91 -4.78
C LYS A 45 5.91 12.89 -3.72
N GLU A 46 5.55 12.89 -2.45
CA GLU A 46 6.54 12.79 -1.37
C GLU A 46 7.23 11.41 -1.35
N MET A 47 6.49 10.34 -1.64
CA MET A 47 7.08 8.99 -1.73
C MET A 47 8.04 8.85 -2.91
N ASP A 48 7.70 9.39 -4.08
CA ASP A 48 8.59 9.42 -5.24
C ASP A 48 9.87 10.21 -4.95
N LYS A 49 9.73 11.37 -4.29
CA LYS A 49 10.88 12.16 -3.85
C LYS A 49 11.77 11.33 -2.93
N ARG A 50 11.21 10.70 -1.88
CA ARG A 50 12.00 9.88 -0.92
C ARG A 50 12.71 8.71 -1.61
N ARG A 51 12.07 8.06 -2.57
CA ARG A 51 12.69 7.02 -3.40
C ARG A 51 13.92 7.59 -4.12
N ILE A 52 13.75 8.69 -4.86
CA ILE A 52 14.84 9.32 -5.63
C ILE A 52 15.98 9.75 -4.70
N GLU A 53 15.69 10.36 -3.55
CA GLU A 53 16.71 10.78 -2.61
C GLU A 53 17.51 9.58 -2.05
N LEU A 54 16.86 8.42 -1.88
CA LEU A 54 17.53 7.19 -1.45
C LEU A 54 18.38 6.58 -2.57
N GLU A 55 17.83 6.47 -3.79
CA GLU A 55 18.52 5.89 -4.95
C GLU A 55 19.73 6.71 -5.39
N THR A 56 19.63 8.04 -5.31
CA THR A 56 20.73 8.96 -5.60
C THR A 56 21.77 9.04 -4.46
N GLY A 57 21.50 8.41 -3.32
CA GLY A 57 22.36 8.48 -2.13
C GLY A 57 22.34 9.84 -1.43
N LYS A 58 21.44 10.75 -1.80
CA LYS A 58 21.25 12.05 -1.14
C LYS A 58 20.83 11.87 0.32
N VAL A 59 20.04 10.83 0.61
CA VAL A 59 19.75 10.40 1.99
C VAL A 59 20.28 9.00 2.22
N LYS A 60 20.79 8.76 3.43
CA LYS A 60 21.23 7.43 3.84
C LYS A 60 20.03 6.61 4.30
N GLY A 61 19.81 5.48 3.65
CA GLY A 61 18.90 4.44 4.14
C GLY A 61 19.47 3.71 5.35
N HIS A 62 18.59 3.19 6.19
CA HIS A 62 18.96 2.29 7.28
C HIS A 62 18.40 0.91 7.02
N THR A 63 19.16 -0.13 7.35
CA THR A 63 18.61 -1.48 7.32
C THR A 63 17.61 -1.66 8.47
N LEU A 64 16.75 -2.66 8.35
CA LEU A 64 15.78 -2.99 9.39
C LEU A 64 16.49 -3.35 10.71
N GLU A 65 17.63 -4.03 10.64
CA GLU A 65 18.44 -4.42 11.81
C GLU A 65 19.02 -3.20 12.52
N GLU A 66 19.52 -2.21 11.77
CA GLU A 66 20.01 -0.96 12.34
C GLU A 66 18.89 -0.19 13.04
N MET A 67 17.73 -0.10 12.38
CA MET A 67 16.54 0.56 12.91
C MET A 67 16.05 -0.11 14.21
N ILE A 68 15.93 -1.45 14.24
CA ILE A 68 15.53 -2.21 15.43
C ILE A 68 16.54 -2.04 16.57
N ARG A 69 17.84 -2.14 16.27
CA ARG A 69 18.91 -1.96 17.25
C ARG A 69 18.82 -0.59 17.92
N ASP A 70 18.65 0.46 17.13
CA ASP A 70 18.65 1.83 17.64
C ASP A 70 17.35 2.16 18.39
N ALA A 71 16.22 1.61 17.96
CA ALA A 71 14.96 1.66 18.71
C ALA A 71 15.11 1.01 20.10
N ARG A 72 15.68 -0.20 20.16
CA ARG A 72 15.93 -0.92 21.43
C ARG A 72 16.87 -0.14 22.37
N LYS A 73 17.92 0.50 21.83
CA LYS A 73 18.83 1.37 22.62
C LYS A 73 18.08 2.56 23.23
N LYS A 74 17.20 3.22 22.46
CA LYS A 74 16.40 4.36 22.94
C LYS A 74 15.43 3.96 24.05
N VAL A 75 14.80 2.80 23.95
CA VAL A 75 13.91 2.27 25.01
C VAL A 75 14.69 1.95 26.28
N LYS A 76 15.86 1.32 26.18
CA LYS A 76 16.72 1.01 27.34
C LYS A 76 17.25 2.27 28.06
N LYS A 77 17.54 3.36 27.33
CA LYS A 77 17.99 4.63 27.92
C LYS A 77 16.91 5.40 28.69
N ARG A 78 15.63 5.07 28.51
CA ARG A 78 14.49 5.71 29.18
C ARG A 78 14.04 4.97 30.44
N LYS A 79 14.58 3.78 30.70
CA LYS A 79 14.43 3.05 31.96
C LYS A 79 15.65 3.31 32.85
#